data_AF-A0A352KQP6-F1
#
_entry.id   AF-A0A352KQP6-F1
#
_cell.length_a   1.000
_cell.length_b   1.000
_cell.length_c   1.000
_cell.angle_alpha   90.00
_cell.angle_beta   90.00
_cell.angle_gamma   90.00
#
_symmetry.space_group_name_H-M   'P 1'
#
loop_
_entity.id
_entity.type
_entity.pdbx_description
1 polymer ?
#
loop_
_entity_poly.entity_id
_entity_poly.type
_entity_poly.pdbx_seq_one_letter_code
_entity_poly.pdbx_strand_id
1 'polypeptide(L)'
;MGFPLQPNQPPLTAAQVAKQHKLYSEISANQAVTAWIHHLPVEGRTQIIARFTDQNIQYLSYPYSVRSKVYEYGGGAIAAANDGVYFVNESDQQVYLLSAKGEVTPVTNHHQYRFGDLYFHASQQQLFAVAEAGANSQEATSYLVRLQDGKVQVVHQGRDFYANPRLSDDGKKLCYLAWDHPYMPWDAAELWCSEFGAEWQLLADEHVAGNADEAICQPEFIANEKLLFL
;
A
#
# COMPACT_ATOMS: atom_id res chain seq x y z
N MET A 1 -39.52 -1.90 -31.35
CA MET A 1 -39.75 -0.90 -30.29
C MET A 1 -38.45 -0.13 -30.11
N GLY A 2 -38.38 1.12 -30.59
CA GLY A 2 -37.25 2.01 -30.32
C GLY A 2 -37.59 2.85 -29.09
N PHE A 3 -36.70 2.88 -28.10
CA PHE A 3 -36.85 3.79 -26.97
C PHE A 3 -36.58 5.22 -27.46
N PRO A 4 -37.54 6.15 -27.32
CA PRO A 4 -37.30 7.54 -27.71
C PRO A 4 -36.27 8.14 -26.76
N LEU A 5 -35.12 8.56 -27.30
CA LEU A 5 -34.14 9.38 -26.57
C LEU A 5 -34.81 10.70 -26.18
N GLN A 6 -34.72 11.08 -24.90
CA GLN A 6 -35.31 12.33 -24.42
C GLN A 6 -34.67 13.54 -25.15
N PRO A 7 -35.46 14.41 -25.83
CA PRO A 7 -34.92 15.39 -26.78
C PRO A 7 -34.33 16.67 -26.17
N ASN A 8 -34.14 16.80 -24.85
CA ASN A 8 -33.87 18.10 -24.21
C ASN A 8 -32.60 18.20 -23.34
N GLN A 9 -31.60 17.35 -23.53
CA GLN A 9 -30.27 17.60 -22.97
C GLN A 9 -29.19 17.45 -24.05
N PRO A 10 -28.26 18.42 -24.18
CA PRO A 10 -27.10 18.23 -25.04
C PRO A 10 -26.29 17.02 -24.53
N PRO A 11 -25.76 16.17 -25.42
CA PRO A 11 -25.03 14.99 -25.01
C PRO A 11 -23.77 15.37 -24.20
N LEU A 12 -23.44 14.55 -23.20
CA LEU A 12 -22.19 14.69 -22.47
C LEU A 12 -21.00 14.54 -23.42
N THR A 13 -20.13 15.54 -23.46
CA THR A 13 -18.88 15.50 -24.25
C THR A 13 -17.86 14.61 -23.55
N ALA A 14 -16.93 14.03 -24.32
CA ALA A 14 -15.80 13.28 -23.77
C ALA A 14 -15.00 14.10 -22.75
N ALA A 15 -14.83 15.41 -22.99
CA ALA A 15 -14.15 16.32 -22.06
C ALA A 15 -14.92 16.51 -20.75
N GLN A 16 -16.26 16.55 -20.77
CA GLN A 16 -17.07 16.62 -19.55
C GLN A 16 -16.97 15.33 -18.74
N VAL A 17 -17.03 14.17 -19.41
CA VAL A 17 -16.86 12.86 -18.76
C VAL A 17 -15.48 12.75 -18.09
N ALA A 18 -14.41 13.10 -18.83
CA ALA A 18 -13.04 13.04 -18.30
C ALA A 18 -12.82 13.99 -17.11
N LYS A 19 -13.38 15.21 -17.14
CA LYS A 19 -13.25 16.19 -16.06
C LYS A 19 -14.07 15.87 -14.81
N GLN A 20 -15.23 15.24 -14.97
CA GLN A 20 -16.14 14.94 -13.86
C GLN A 20 -15.80 13.65 -13.11
N HIS A 21 -14.83 12.87 -13.61
CA HIS A 21 -14.41 11.63 -12.97
C HIS A 21 -13.64 11.91 -11.66
N LYS A 22 -14.38 11.98 -10.55
CA LYS A 22 -13.81 12.01 -9.20
C LYS A 22 -13.66 10.58 -8.70
N LEU A 23 -12.42 10.13 -8.57
CA LEU A 23 -12.10 8.88 -7.92
C LEU A 23 -11.52 9.19 -6.54
N TYR A 24 -12.12 8.60 -5.51
CA TYR A 24 -11.58 8.54 -4.16
C TYR A 24 -11.34 7.06 -3.83
N SER A 25 -10.16 6.72 -3.34
CA SER A 25 -9.77 5.34 -3.06
C SER A 25 -8.75 5.30 -1.92
N GLU A 26 -8.33 4.08 -1.54
CA GLU A 26 -7.30 3.78 -0.54
C GLU A 26 -7.39 4.66 0.72
N ILE A 27 -8.33 4.32 1.61
CA ILE A 27 -8.38 4.94 2.93
C ILE A 27 -7.35 4.28 3.85
N SER A 28 -6.59 5.08 4.57
CA SER A 28 -5.68 4.62 5.63
C SER A 28 -5.90 5.49 6.86
N ALA A 29 -6.03 4.88 8.03
CA ALA A 29 -6.36 5.59 9.25
C ALA A 29 -5.69 4.96 10.48
N ASN A 30 -5.32 5.82 11.42
CA ASN A 30 -4.93 5.45 12.78
C ASN A 30 -5.49 6.49 13.77
N GLN A 31 -5.01 6.50 15.00
CA GLN A 31 -5.48 7.44 16.01
C GLN A 31 -5.10 8.91 15.73
N ALA A 32 -4.10 9.18 14.90
CA ALA A 32 -3.57 10.51 14.61
C ALA A 32 -4.12 11.12 13.30
N VAL A 33 -4.33 10.29 12.27
CA VAL A 33 -4.70 10.76 10.93
C VAL A 33 -5.66 9.79 10.23
N THR A 34 -6.60 10.35 9.48
CA THR A 34 -7.37 9.65 8.45
C THR A 34 -7.02 10.25 7.10
N ALA A 35 -6.50 9.43 6.19
CA ALA A 35 -6.05 9.85 4.87
C ALA A 35 -6.69 9.00 3.78
N TRP A 36 -6.88 9.62 2.61
CA TRP A 36 -7.32 8.93 1.40
C TRP A 36 -6.74 9.61 0.18
N ILE A 37 -6.76 8.92 -0.96
CA ILE A 37 -6.28 9.49 -2.23
C ILE A 37 -7.44 9.95 -3.12
N HIS A 38 -7.17 11.01 -3.87
CA HIS A 38 -8.09 11.59 -4.84
C HIS A 38 -7.39 11.80 -6.18
N HIS A 39 -7.93 11.20 -7.24
CA HIS A 39 -7.42 11.44 -8.59
C HIS A 39 -7.89 12.80 -9.11
N LEU A 40 -6.97 13.58 -9.66
CA LEU A 40 -7.19 14.91 -10.24
C LEU A 40 -6.96 14.84 -11.76
N PRO A 41 -7.98 14.52 -12.59
CA PRO A 41 -7.80 14.28 -14.02
C PRO A 41 -7.22 15.48 -14.79
N VAL A 42 -7.58 16.71 -14.38
CA VAL A 42 -7.10 17.94 -15.03
C VAL A 42 -5.61 18.16 -14.79
N GLU A 43 -5.10 17.75 -13.63
CA GLU A 43 -3.69 17.86 -13.25
C GLU A 43 -2.88 16.63 -13.64
N GLY A 44 -3.54 15.53 -14.05
CA GLY A 44 -2.89 14.27 -14.40
C GLY A 44 -2.15 13.61 -13.22
N ARG A 45 -2.60 13.85 -11.99
CA ARG A 45 -1.97 13.33 -10.77
C ARG A 45 -2.98 12.85 -9.73
N THR A 46 -2.49 12.11 -8.75
CA THR A 46 -3.27 11.68 -7.59
C THR A 46 -2.75 12.36 -6.33
N GLN A 47 -3.64 12.95 -5.54
CA GLN A 47 -3.33 13.72 -4.34
C GLN A 47 -3.77 12.97 -3.08
N ILE A 48 -3.04 13.15 -1.98
CA ILE A 48 -3.48 12.78 -0.63
C ILE A 48 -4.34 13.90 -0.05
N ILE A 49 -5.44 13.52 0.58
CA ILE A 49 -6.17 14.37 1.53
C ILE A 49 -6.01 13.70 2.89
N ALA A 50 -5.35 14.38 3.83
CA ALA A 50 -5.06 13.87 5.17
C ALA A 50 -5.72 14.76 6.22
N ARG A 51 -6.62 14.18 7.02
CA ARG A 51 -7.30 14.86 8.12
C ARG A 51 -6.72 14.39 9.45
N PHE A 52 -6.11 15.33 10.18
CA PHE A 52 -5.53 15.09 11.50
C PHE A 52 -6.56 15.32 12.61
N THR A 53 -6.27 14.81 13.81
CA THR A 53 -7.18 14.90 14.98
C THR A 53 -7.46 16.32 15.46
N ASP A 54 -6.55 17.26 15.23
CA ASP A 54 -6.71 18.68 15.52
C ASP A 54 -7.57 19.42 14.46
N GLN A 55 -8.20 18.66 13.56
CA GLN A 55 -8.99 19.14 12.41
C GLN A 55 -8.16 19.86 11.35
N ASN A 56 -6.84 19.82 11.43
CA ASN A 56 -5.97 20.24 10.35
C ASN A 56 -6.14 19.30 9.15
N ILE A 57 -6.25 19.86 7.95
CA ILE A 57 -6.33 19.10 6.71
C ILE A 57 -5.12 19.46 5.86
N GLN A 58 -4.33 18.44 5.52
CA GLN A 58 -3.20 18.57 4.62
C GLN A 58 -3.53 17.97 3.26
N TYR A 59 -3.00 18.63 2.23
CA TYR A 59 -3.15 18.24 0.84
C TYR A 59 -1.78 18.02 0.24
N LEU A 60 -1.55 16.88 -0.38
CA LEU A 60 -0.29 16.66 -1.10
C LEU A 60 -0.22 17.60 -2.31
N SER A 61 0.73 18.53 -2.29
CA SER A 61 0.92 19.50 -3.35
C SER A 61 1.77 18.96 -4.50
N TYR A 62 1.64 19.59 -5.67
CA TYR A 62 2.59 19.43 -6.78
C TYR A 62 4.04 19.68 -6.28
N PRO A 63 5.07 18.96 -6.77
CA PRO A 63 5.09 18.07 -7.94
C PRO A 63 4.68 16.62 -7.68
N TYR A 64 4.27 16.27 -6.46
CA TYR A 64 4.03 14.88 -6.10
C TYR A 64 2.70 14.35 -6.63
N SER A 65 2.71 13.07 -7.01
CA SER A 65 1.55 12.27 -7.39
C SER A 65 1.65 10.92 -6.67
N VAL A 66 0.57 10.43 -6.10
CA VAL A 66 0.58 9.15 -5.36
C VAL A 66 0.25 8.00 -6.28
N ARG A 67 1.18 7.06 -6.42
CA ARG A 67 0.96 5.79 -7.13
C ARG A 67 2.08 4.79 -6.88
N SER A 68 1.70 3.59 -6.45
CA SER A 68 2.57 2.41 -6.54
C SER A 68 2.44 1.74 -7.91
N LYS A 69 3.53 1.15 -8.40
CA LYS A 69 3.57 0.28 -9.59
C LYS A 69 3.95 -1.16 -9.25
N VAL A 70 3.90 -1.54 -7.97
CA VAL A 70 4.11 -2.95 -7.57
C VAL A 70 3.09 -3.83 -8.29
N TYR A 71 3.54 -4.95 -8.84
CA TYR A 71 2.74 -5.85 -9.67
C TYR A 71 2.11 -5.20 -10.90
N GLU A 72 2.63 -4.04 -11.34
CA GLU A 72 2.14 -3.19 -12.44
C GLU A 72 0.71 -2.63 -12.26
N TYR A 73 -0.10 -3.21 -11.37
CA TYR A 73 -1.41 -2.71 -10.98
C TYR A 73 -1.32 -1.63 -9.89
N GLY A 74 -0.36 -1.75 -8.98
CA GLY A 74 -0.21 -0.87 -7.81
C GLY A 74 -1.15 -1.23 -6.66
N GLY A 75 -1.27 -0.31 -5.70
CA GLY A 75 -2.10 -0.46 -4.50
C GLY A 75 -1.32 -0.27 -3.21
N GLY A 76 -2.03 0.08 -2.14
CA GLY A 76 -1.44 0.36 -0.83
C GLY A 76 -0.36 1.44 -0.90
N ALA A 77 -0.64 2.49 -1.68
CA ALA A 77 0.30 3.56 -1.97
C ALA A 77 0.40 4.57 -0.83
N ILE A 78 -0.42 4.45 0.23
CA ILE A 78 -0.36 5.28 1.43
C ILE A 78 -0.43 4.45 2.72
N ALA A 79 0.16 4.96 3.80
CA ALA A 79 -0.02 4.44 5.15
C ALA A 79 -0.09 5.59 6.17
N ALA A 80 -1.13 5.59 7.03
CA ALA A 80 -1.27 6.54 8.12
C ALA A 80 -0.17 6.34 9.18
N ALA A 81 0.55 7.41 9.51
CA ALA A 81 1.61 7.42 10.51
C ALA A 81 1.22 8.28 11.73
N ASN A 82 2.04 8.26 12.77
CA ASN A 82 1.77 9.06 13.98
C ASN A 82 1.96 10.57 13.74
N ASP A 83 2.80 10.93 12.78
CA ASP A 83 3.23 12.31 12.48
C ASP A 83 2.89 12.75 11.04
N GLY A 84 2.20 11.91 10.28
CA GLY A 84 1.90 12.18 8.87
C GLY A 84 1.31 11.00 8.12
N VAL A 85 1.53 10.99 6.81
CA VAL A 85 1.13 9.92 5.90
C VAL A 85 2.34 9.51 5.07
N TYR A 86 2.75 8.25 5.17
CA TYR A 86 3.70 7.68 4.22
C TYR A 86 3.01 7.48 2.87
N PHE A 87 3.72 7.72 1.78
CA PHE A 87 3.19 7.50 0.44
C PHE A 87 4.26 7.15 -0.59
N VAL A 88 3.85 6.44 -1.64
CA VAL A 88 4.70 6.15 -2.81
C VAL A 88 4.53 7.27 -3.84
N ASN A 89 5.62 7.95 -4.18
CA ASN A 89 5.62 8.97 -5.21
C ASN A 89 5.69 8.32 -6.62
N GLU A 90 4.79 8.71 -7.50
CA GLU A 90 4.60 8.10 -8.82
C GLU A 90 5.86 8.19 -9.70
N SER A 91 6.54 9.34 -9.65
CA SER A 91 7.62 9.66 -10.60
C SER A 91 8.89 8.84 -10.38
N ASP A 92 9.23 8.51 -9.13
CA ASP A 92 10.47 7.84 -8.75
C ASP A 92 10.25 6.51 -7.99
N GLN A 93 9.00 6.19 -7.69
CA GLN A 93 8.58 4.99 -6.94
C GLN A 93 9.24 4.88 -5.57
N GLN A 94 9.65 6.00 -4.96
CA GLN A 94 10.21 6.05 -3.61
C GLN A 94 9.13 6.40 -2.58
N VAL A 95 9.39 6.03 -1.32
CA VAL A 95 8.50 6.35 -0.20
C VAL A 95 8.87 7.73 0.36
N TYR A 96 7.85 8.53 0.63
CA TYR A 96 7.93 9.84 1.24
C TYR A 96 6.99 9.93 2.44
N LEU A 97 7.22 10.90 3.32
CA LEU A 97 6.32 11.27 4.42
C LEU A 97 5.75 12.66 4.16
N LEU A 98 4.41 12.78 4.14
CA LEU A 98 3.71 14.05 4.24
C LEU A 98 3.38 14.31 5.71
N SER A 99 4.06 15.27 6.33
CA SER A 99 3.87 15.59 7.76
C SER A 99 2.58 16.36 8.04
N ALA A 100 2.16 16.41 9.30
CA ALA A 100 1.06 17.26 9.74
C ALA A 100 1.25 18.77 9.44
N LYS A 101 2.49 19.21 9.19
CA LYS A 101 2.81 20.60 8.80
C LYS A 101 2.79 20.83 7.29
N GLY A 102 2.51 19.80 6.49
CA GLY A 102 2.53 19.86 5.03
C GLY A 102 3.93 19.74 4.44
N GLU A 103 4.94 19.35 5.23
CA GLU A 103 6.30 19.11 4.74
C GLU A 103 6.38 17.72 4.12
N VAL A 104 7.09 17.60 2.99
CA VAL A 104 7.32 16.33 2.31
C VAL A 104 8.80 15.95 2.42
N THR A 105 9.09 14.80 3.01
CA THR A 105 10.47 14.32 3.20
C THR A 105 10.65 12.91 2.63
N PRO A 106 11.76 12.63 1.91
CA PRO A 106 12.03 11.28 1.42
C PRO A 106 12.31 10.32 2.58
N VAL A 107 11.73 9.14 2.50
CA VAL A 107 11.95 8.02 3.44
C VAL A 107 12.86 6.97 2.81
N THR A 108 12.83 6.82 1.50
CA THR A 108 13.75 5.96 0.74
C THR A 108 14.42 6.73 -0.38
N ASN A 109 15.60 6.27 -0.79
CA ASN A 109 16.30 6.77 -1.97
C ASN A 109 17.03 5.61 -2.68
N HIS A 110 16.26 4.60 -3.08
CA HIS A 110 16.77 3.34 -3.62
C HIS A 110 16.06 3.00 -4.94
N HIS A 111 16.45 3.67 -6.03
CA HIS A 111 15.79 3.60 -7.35
C HIS A 111 15.77 2.22 -8.03
N GLN A 112 16.44 1.22 -7.45
CA GLN A 112 16.34 -0.17 -7.88
C GLN A 112 15.05 -0.84 -7.42
N TYR A 113 14.39 -0.28 -6.40
CA TYR A 113 13.14 -0.78 -5.84
C TYR A 113 11.96 0.11 -6.22
N ARG A 114 10.81 -0.54 -6.40
CA ARG A 114 9.48 0.08 -6.34
C ARG A 114 8.78 -0.44 -5.10
N PHE A 115 7.94 0.38 -4.48
CA PHE A 115 7.24 0.02 -3.24
C PHE A 115 5.73 0.05 -3.40
N GLY A 116 5.03 -0.76 -2.61
CA GLY A 116 3.58 -0.85 -2.54
C GLY A 116 3.16 -1.55 -1.25
N ASP A 117 1.85 -1.62 -1.02
CA ASP A 117 1.27 -2.22 0.19
C ASP A 117 1.95 -1.72 1.49
N LEU A 118 2.07 -0.39 1.58
CA LEU A 118 2.67 0.26 2.74
C LEU A 118 1.85 -0.04 3.99
N TYR A 119 2.53 -0.43 5.06
CA TYR A 119 1.92 -0.72 6.35
C TYR A 119 2.74 -0.12 7.48
N PHE A 120 2.14 0.77 8.26
CA PHE A 120 2.77 1.37 9.44
C PHE A 120 2.11 0.88 10.72
N HIS A 121 2.88 0.27 11.61
CA HIS A 121 2.42 -0.13 12.93
C HIS A 121 2.68 0.98 13.96
N ALA A 122 1.64 1.73 14.32
CA ALA A 122 1.73 2.96 15.13
C ALA A 122 2.46 2.81 16.47
N SER A 123 2.15 1.78 17.26
CA SER A 123 2.71 1.61 18.61
C SER A 123 4.19 1.20 18.60
N GLN A 124 4.58 0.40 17.61
CA GLN A 124 5.94 -0.12 17.44
C GLN A 124 6.80 0.80 16.55
N GLN A 125 6.17 1.79 15.90
CA GLN A 125 6.78 2.71 14.94
C GLN A 125 7.58 1.99 13.85
N GLN A 126 7.00 0.94 13.28
CA GLN A 126 7.62 0.15 12.21
C GLN A 126 6.86 0.35 10.91
N LEU A 127 7.59 0.67 9.83
CA LEU A 127 7.07 0.75 8.48
C LEU A 127 7.52 -0.47 7.68
N PHE A 128 6.56 -1.21 7.15
CA PHE A 128 6.75 -2.32 6.23
C PHE A 128 6.16 -1.99 4.86
N ALA A 129 6.64 -2.70 3.85
CA ALA A 129 6.14 -2.60 2.49
C ALA A 129 6.42 -3.89 1.72
N VAL A 130 5.71 -4.09 0.61
CA VAL A 130 6.18 -4.93 -0.47
C VAL A 130 7.12 -4.10 -1.34
N ALA A 131 8.26 -4.69 -1.71
CA ALA A 131 9.20 -4.09 -2.65
C ALA A 131 9.42 -5.01 -3.84
N GLU A 132 9.54 -4.43 -5.03
CA GLU A 132 9.97 -5.13 -6.25
C GLU A 132 11.31 -4.61 -6.71
N ALA A 133 12.27 -5.51 -6.97
CA ALA A 133 13.52 -5.19 -7.65
C ALA A 133 13.50 -5.69 -9.09
N GLY A 134 14.35 -5.08 -9.93
CA GLY A 134 14.53 -5.55 -11.30
C GLY A 134 13.35 -5.18 -12.20
N ALA A 135 12.70 -4.04 -11.97
CA ALA A 135 11.50 -3.71 -12.73
C ALA A 135 11.70 -3.39 -14.23
N ASN A 136 12.92 -3.58 -14.75
CA ASN A 136 13.27 -3.58 -16.17
C ASN A 136 13.68 -4.98 -16.69
N SER A 137 13.67 -6.02 -15.83
CA SER A 137 13.85 -7.41 -16.24
C SER A 137 12.52 -8.04 -16.63
N GLN A 138 12.60 -9.22 -17.23
CA GLN A 138 11.44 -9.97 -17.71
C GLN A 138 10.52 -10.40 -16.57
N GLU A 139 11.06 -10.51 -15.35
CA GLU A 139 10.34 -10.82 -14.12
C GLU A 139 10.96 -10.00 -12.98
N ALA A 140 10.11 -9.34 -12.18
CA ALA A 140 10.53 -8.61 -11.00
C ALA A 140 10.62 -9.56 -9.82
N THR A 141 11.57 -9.35 -8.92
CA THR A 141 11.65 -10.13 -7.66
C THR A 141 10.95 -9.36 -6.55
N SER A 142 10.03 -10.02 -5.87
CA SER A 142 9.28 -9.47 -4.74
C SER A 142 9.99 -9.71 -3.40
N TYR A 143 9.88 -8.75 -2.50
CA TYR A 143 10.42 -8.80 -1.15
C TYR A 143 9.41 -8.22 -0.16
N LEU A 144 9.40 -8.76 1.06
CA LEU A 144 8.91 -7.99 2.21
C LEU A 144 10.08 -7.19 2.76
N VAL A 145 9.85 -5.89 2.96
CA VAL A 145 10.87 -4.98 3.47
C VAL A 145 10.38 -4.20 4.68
N ARG A 146 11.33 -3.89 5.54
CA ARG A 146 11.21 -2.90 6.61
C ARG A 146 11.93 -1.63 6.17
N LEU A 147 11.27 -0.48 6.33
CA LEU A 147 11.79 0.82 5.95
C LEU A 147 12.10 1.63 7.20
N GLN A 148 13.38 1.97 7.41
CA GLN A 148 13.81 2.74 8.57
C GLN A 148 15.02 3.61 8.23
N ASP A 149 14.99 4.88 8.62
CA ASP A 149 16.13 5.81 8.53
C ASP A 149 16.79 5.86 7.13
N GLY A 150 16.00 5.90 6.06
CA GLY A 150 16.53 5.91 4.69
C GLY A 150 16.90 4.53 4.14
N LYS A 151 16.87 3.48 4.96
CA LYS A 151 17.30 2.13 4.60
C LYS A 151 16.13 1.24 4.23
N VAL A 152 16.36 0.42 3.22
CA VAL A 152 15.50 -0.68 2.81
C VAL A 152 16.12 -1.96 3.35
N GLN A 153 15.46 -2.59 4.31
CA GLN A 153 15.91 -3.86 4.89
C GLN A 153 14.98 -4.96 4.42
N VAL A 154 15.50 -5.92 3.65
CA VAL A 154 14.74 -7.13 3.28
C VAL A 154 14.54 -7.96 4.55
N VAL A 155 13.28 -8.22 4.89
CA VAL A 155 12.92 -9.10 6.02
C VAL A 155 12.53 -10.49 5.55
N HIS A 156 12.01 -10.61 4.32
CA HIS A 156 11.68 -11.91 3.71
C HIS A 156 11.77 -11.88 2.18
N GLN A 157 12.14 -13.02 1.59
CA GLN A 157 12.29 -13.21 0.15
C GLN A 157 12.12 -14.71 -0.22
N GLY A 158 11.99 -15.01 -1.51
CA GLY A 158 11.94 -16.40 -2.01
C GLY A 158 10.54 -16.90 -2.40
N ARG A 159 9.56 -16.00 -2.46
CA ARG A 159 8.22 -16.23 -3.02
C ARG A 159 8.05 -15.27 -4.19
N ASP A 160 7.24 -15.66 -5.16
CA ASP A 160 7.02 -14.82 -6.34
C ASP A 160 6.24 -13.56 -5.95
N PHE A 161 5.29 -13.69 -5.02
CA PHE A 161 4.41 -12.60 -4.59
C PHE A 161 4.22 -12.54 -3.07
N TYR A 162 4.04 -11.32 -2.57
CA TYR A 162 3.76 -11.00 -1.18
C TYR A 162 2.65 -9.97 -1.09
N ALA A 163 1.86 -10.04 -0.02
CA ALA A 163 0.91 -8.98 0.32
C ALA A 163 0.63 -8.93 1.83
N ASN A 164 0.02 -7.83 2.23
CA ASN A 164 -0.55 -7.51 3.53
C ASN A 164 0.35 -7.88 4.72
N PRO A 165 1.57 -7.29 4.84
CA PRO A 165 2.37 -7.43 6.05
C PRO A 165 1.60 -6.85 7.25
N ARG A 166 1.51 -7.61 8.34
CA ARG A 166 0.85 -7.24 9.60
C ARG A 166 1.71 -7.63 10.77
N LEU A 167 2.06 -6.63 11.57
CA LEU A 167 2.89 -6.83 12.76
C LEU A 167 1.98 -7.11 13.95
N SER A 168 2.35 -8.07 14.80
CA SER A 168 1.67 -8.29 16.07
C SER A 168 1.82 -7.08 17.00
N ASP A 169 0.85 -6.86 17.89
CA ASP A 169 0.87 -5.73 18.84
C ASP A 169 2.15 -5.68 19.69
N ASP A 170 2.70 -6.84 20.04
CA ASP A 170 3.95 -6.98 20.80
C ASP A 170 5.22 -6.86 19.95
N GLY A 171 5.08 -6.71 18.63
CA GLY A 171 6.16 -6.50 17.67
C GLY A 171 7.01 -7.74 17.36
N LYS A 172 6.62 -8.94 17.82
CA LYS A 172 7.45 -10.14 17.70
C LYS A 172 7.20 -10.96 16.44
N LYS A 173 5.99 -10.91 15.90
CA LYS A 173 5.58 -11.69 14.72
C LYS A 173 5.15 -10.77 13.60
N LEU A 174 5.54 -11.12 12.37
CA LEU A 174 4.98 -10.55 11.16
C LEU A 174 4.16 -11.63 10.46
N CYS A 175 2.90 -11.35 10.20
CA CYS A 175 2.06 -12.15 9.34
C CYS A 175 1.94 -11.50 7.96
N TYR A 176 1.84 -12.30 6.91
CA TYR A 176 1.77 -11.84 5.53
C TYR A 176 1.11 -12.90 4.66
N LEU A 177 0.58 -12.46 3.53
CA LEU A 177 0.14 -13.33 2.46
C LEU A 177 1.29 -13.57 1.48
N ALA A 178 1.37 -14.79 0.97
CA ALA A 178 2.27 -15.13 -0.13
C ALA A 178 1.61 -16.15 -1.07
N TRP A 179 1.94 -16.07 -2.34
CA TRP A 179 1.57 -17.05 -3.35
C TRP A 179 2.66 -17.11 -4.42
N ASP A 180 2.65 -18.18 -5.20
CA ASP A 180 3.63 -18.42 -6.25
C ASP A 180 2.94 -18.79 -7.56
N HIS A 181 3.67 -18.66 -8.67
CA HIS A 181 3.19 -19.18 -9.94
C HIS A 181 2.86 -20.67 -9.86
N PRO A 182 1.82 -21.15 -10.57
CA PRO A 182 1.01 -20.41 -11.56
C PRO A 182 -0.25 -19.74 -10.97
N TYR A 183 -0.36 -19.65 -9.64
CA TYR A 183 -1.58 -19.20 -8.98
C TYR A 183 -1.72 -17.68 -8.98
N MET A 184 -2.96 -17.19 -9.08
CA MET A 184 -3.31 -15.81 -8.77
C MET A 184 -3.78 -15.71 -7.31
N PRO A 185 -3.75 -14.52 -6.69
CA PRO A 185 -4.10 -14.37 -5.26
C PRO A 185 -5.55 -14.71 -4.94
N TRP A 186 -6.45 -14.78 -5.93
CA TRP A 186 -7.83 -15.25 -5.76
C TRP A 186 -8.01 -16.75 -6.00
N ASP A 187 -7.00 -17.42 -6.57
CA ASP A 187 -6.99 -18.87 -6.74
C ASP A 187 -6.39 -19.53 -5.48
N ALA A 188 -5.21 -19.05 -5.05
CA ALA A 188 -4.49 -19.53 -3.89
C ALA A 188 -3.64 -18.43 -3.28
N ALA A 189 -3.84 -18.15 -1.99
CA ALA A 189 -3.03 -17.23 -1.22
C ALA A 189 -2.87 -17.79 0.19
N GLU A 190 -1.63 -18.05 0.59
CA GLU A 190 -1.30 -18.65 1.88
C GLU A 190 -0.97 -17.55 2.88
N LEU A 191 -1.52 -17.69 4.09
CA LEU A 191 -1.23 -16.83 5.22
C LEU A 191 -0.12 -17.46 6.06
N TRP A 192 0.97 -16.71 6.20
CA TRP A 192 2.14 -17.08 6.97
C TRP A 192 2.31 -16.14 8.15
N CYS A 193 2.85 -16.63 9.26
CA CYS A 193 3.30 -15.81 10.38
C CYS A 193 4.70 -16.24 10.82
N SER A 194 5.61 -15.29 10.98
CA SER A 194 7.01 -15.59 11.29
C SER A 194 7.56 -14.68 12.36
N GLU A 195 8.43 -15.22 13.21
CA GLU A 195 9.17 -14.45 14.20
C GLU A 195 10.40 -13.78 13.59
N PHE A 196 10.77 -12.62 14.13
CA PHE A 196 11.99 -11.93 13.75
C PHE A 196 13.23 -12.54 14.41
N GLY A 197 14.30 -12.66 13.63
CA GLY A 197 15.65 -12.88 14.12
C GLY A 197 16.29 -11.60 14.66
N ALA A 198 17.54 -11.73 15.12
CA ALA A 198 18.30 -10.63 15.71
C ALA A 198 18.54 -9.45 14.75
N GLU A 199 18.48 -9.68 13.44
CA GLU A 199 18.69 -8.67 12.40
C GLU A 199 17.41 -8.43 11.58
N TRP A 200 16.22 -8.66 12.17
CA TRP A 200 14.90 -8.44 11.54
C TRP A 200 14.57 -9.32 10.33
N GLN A 201 15.39 -10.29 9.98
CA GLN A 201 15.00 -11.35 9.05
C GLN A 201 13.91 -12.24 9.68
N LEU A 202 12.95 -12.70 8.89
CA LEU A 202 11.99 -13.71 9.31
C LEU A 202 12.65 -15.09 9.31
N LEU A 203 12.43 -15.90 10.36
CA LEU A 203 13.20 -17.14 10.60
C LEU A 203 12.40 -18.43 10.45
N ALA A 204 11.15 -18.45 10.89
CA ALA A 204 10.36 -19.66 11.04
C ALA A 204 8.92 -19.38 10.63
N ASP A 205 8.65 -19.53 9.33
CA ASP A 205 7.34 -19.26 8.77
C ASP A 205 6.36 -20.36 9.18
N GLU A 206 5.42 -19.99 10.03
CA GLU A 206 4.29 -20.79 10.42
C GLU A 206 3.18 -20.59 9.39
N HIS A 207 2.83 -21.66 8.66
CA HIS A 207 1.66 -21.66 7.79
C HIS A 207 0.38 -21.66 8.64
N VAL A 208 -0.43 -20.61 8.52
CA VAL A 208 -1.64 -20.42 9.31
C VAL A 208 -2.88 -20.94 8.57
N ALA A 209 -3.06 -20.56 7.30
CA ALA A 209 -4.24 -20.87 6.51
C ALA A 209 -3.99 -20.66 5.00
N GLY A 210 -4.89 -21.14 4.14
CA GLY A 210 -4.74 -21.06 2.69
C GLY A 210 -4.09 -22.30 2.11
N ASN A 211 -4.32 -22.55 0.83
CA ASN A 211 -3.71 -23.62 0.04
C ASN A 211 -4.10 -23.44 -1.43
N ALA A 212 -3.82 -24.43 -2.28
CA ALA A 212 -4.13 -24.39 -3.72
C ALA A 212 -5.62 -24.22 -4.07
N ASP A 213 -6.54 -24.52 -3.15
CA ASP A 213 -7.99 -24.40 -3.31
C ASP A 213 -8.61 -23.36 -2.34
N GLU A 214 -7.78 -22.61 -1.61
CA GLU A 214 -8.21 -21.64 -0.60
C GLU A 214 -7.34 -20.38 -0.67
N ALA A 215 -7.98 -19.25 -0.96
CA ALA A 215 -7.34 -17.96 -1.04
C ALA A 215 -7.65 -17.10 0.19
N ILE A 216 -6.64 -16.90 1.06
CA ILE A 216 -6.77 -16.04 2.23
C ILE A 216 -6.60 -14.58 1.84
N CYS A 217 -7.44 -13.71 2.41
CA CYS A 217 -7.43 -12.28 2.16
C CYS A 217 -7.42 -11.48 3.48
N GLN A 218 -6.84 -10.28 3.44
CA GLN A 218 -6.98 -9.25 4.48
C GLN A 218 -6.70 -9.72 5.93
N PRO A 219 -5.51 -10.28 6.22
CA PRO A 219 -5.13 -10.53 7.62
C PRO A 219 -5.05 -9.21 8.39
N GLU A 220 -5.48 -9.22 9.65
CA GLU A 220 -5.41 -8.08 10.57
C GLU A 220 -5.36 -8.57 12.02
N PHE A 221 -4.45 -8.01 12.83
CA PHE A 221 -4.44 -8.27 14.27
C PHE A 221 -5.53 -7.44 14.97
N ILE A 222 -6.37 -8.11 15.76
CA ILE A 222 -7.42 -7.44 16.57
C ILE A 222 -7.05 -7.35 18.06
N ALA A 223 -6.03 -8.10 18.47
CA ALA A 223 -5.34 -8.02 19.75
C ALA A 223 -4.04 -8.84 19.65
N ASN A 224 -3.19 -8.77 20.66
CA ASN A 224 -2.01 -9.62 20.75
C ASN A 224 -2.38 -11.10 20.54
N GLU A 225 -1.67 -11.74 19.61
CA GLU A 225 -1.86 -13.14 19.19
C GLU A 225 -3.27 -13.48 18.64
N LYS A 226 -4.11 -12.48 18.34
CA LYS A 226 -5.43 -12.68 17.72
C LYS A 226 -5.45 -12.08 16.33
N LEU A 227 -5.31 -12.96 15.34
CA LEU A 227 -5.35 -12.62 13.92
C LEU A 227 -6.73 -12.96 13.35
N LEU A 228 -7.33 -12.01 12.64
CA LEU A 228 -8.52 -12.20 11.81
C LEU A 228 -8.09 -12.19 10.34
N PHE A 229 -8.71 -13.02 9.52
CA PHE A 229 -8.55 -13.03 8.07
C PHE A 229 -9.85 -13.48 7.41
N LEU A 230 -9.99 -13.25 6.11
CA LEU A 230 -11.13 -13.62 5.28
C LEU A 230 -10.79 -14.75 4.32
#